data_AF-A0A969V1W3-F1
#
_entry.id   AF-A0A969V1W3-F1
#
_cell.length_a   1.000
_cell.length_b   1.000
_cell.length_c   1.000
_cell.angle_alpha   90.00
_cell.angle_beta   90.00
_cell.angle_gamma   90.00
#
_symmetry.space_group_name_H-M   'P 1'
#
loop_
_entity.id
_entity.type
_entity.pdbx_description
1 polymer ?
#
loop_
_entity_poly.entity_id
_entity_poly.type
_entity_poly.pdbx_seq_one_letter_code
_entity_poly.pdbx_strand_id
1 'polypeptide(L)'
;MKRAMIPYKMKARLLIITILFGIISLFLSSFFAKIVRVKFVDIDFVLKRLEIQSKAQVENPHAIPKVDIQRRLGSDIRPDPRCLFWATTEVGRGWTNDSEDRDFFIDYYIPPDKQAMICTTPVLAAALLAKRHNKPLLYKVYPTEYGFRVRIVEGFSKVRKPCKDWTGNVDCANSILSRQGIVKYEP
;
A
#
# COMPACT_ATOMS: atom_id res chain seq x y z
N MET A 1 6.13 -56.48 16.65
CA MET A 1 5.78 -55.05 16.47
C MET A 1 5.52 -54.43 17.84
N LYS A 2 6.46 -53.62 18.38
CA LYS A 2 6.25 -52.92 19.66
C LYS A 2 5.38 -51.67 19.40
N ARG A 3 4.13 -51.67 19.86
CA ARG A 3 3.28 -50.46 19.85
C ARG A 3 3.79 -49.51 20.92
N ALA A 4 4.37 -48.38 20.51
CA ALA A 4 4.76 -47.32 21.43
C ALA A 4 3.49 -46.77 22.11
N MET A 5 3.26 -47.16 23.37
CA MET A 5 2.19 -46.60 24.19
C MET A 5 2.64 -45.22 24.68
N ILE A 6 2.24 -44.17 23.97
CA ILE A 6 2.44 -42.80 24.43
C ILE A 6 1.57 -42.62 25.70
N PRO A 7 2.17 -42.30 26.86
CA PRO A 7 1.43 -42.15 28.10
C PRO A 7 0.37 -41.05 27.98
N TYR A 8 -0.81 -41.27 28.54
CA TYR A 8 -1.99 -40.40 28.39
C TYR A 8 -1.73 -38.92 28.70
N LYS A 9 -0.84 -38.63 29.68
CA LYS A 9 -0.40 -37.27 30.03
C LYS A 9 0.39 -36.57 28.91
N MET A 10 1.15 -37.32 28.11
CA MET A 10 1.85 -36.79 26.93
C MET A 10 0.87 -36.49 25.79
N LYS A 11 -0.15 -37.33 25.59
CA LYS A 11 -1.21 -37.08 24.59
C LYS A 11 -1.98 -35.78 24.88
N ALA A 12 -2.34 -35.53 26.15
CA ALA A 12 -3.02 -34.30 26.54
C ALA A 12 -2.15 -33.05 26.33
N ARG A 13 -0.86 -33.10 26.70
CA ARG A 13 0.09 -32.00 26.44
C ARG A 13 0.29 -31.75 24.95
N LEU A 14 0.43 -32.81 24.14
CA LEU A 14 0.58 -32.69 22.69
C LEU A 14 -0.65 -32.04 22.06
N LEU A 15 -1.84 -32.43 22.52
CA LEU A 15 -3.12 -31.90 22.05
C LEU A 15 -3.32 -30.43 22.42
N ILE A 16 -2.88 -30.03 23.62
CA ILE A 16 -2.86 -28.61 24.02
C ILE A 16 -1.89 -27.82 23.14
N ILE A 17 -0.69 -28.34 22.88
CA ILE A 17 0.31 -27.66 22.03
C ILE A 17 -0.20 -27.51 20.60
N THR A 18 -0.82 -28.53 20.02
CA THR A 18 -1.36 -28.44 18.66
C THR A 18 -2.55 -27.49 18.56
N ILE A 19 -3.44 -27.46 19.56
CA ILE A 19 -4.52 -26.47 19.63
C ILE A 19 -3.95 -25.06 19.74
N LEU A 20 -2.98 -24.84 20.63
CA LEU A 20 -2.36 -23.53 20.81
C LEU A 20 -1.66 -23.05 19.53
N PHE A 21 -0.93 -23.95 18.88
CA PHE A 21 -0.27 -23.67 17.60
C PHE A 21 -1.29 -23.38 16.50
N GLY A 22 -2.40 -24.12 16.46
CA GLY A 22 -3.52 -23.87 15.56
C GLY A 22 -4.13 -22.48 15.76
N ILE A 23 -4.41 -22.08 17.00
CA ILE A 23 -4.94 -20.76 17.35
C ILE A 23 -3.95 -19.65 16.96
N ILE A 24 -2.67 -19.82 17.28
CA ILE A 24 -1.61 -18.86 16.92
C ILE A 24 -1.50 -18.73 15.40
N SER A 25 -1.54 -19.85 14.67
CA SER A 25 -1.50 -19.86 13.22
C SER A 25 -2.70 -19.14 12.60
N LEU A 26 -3.91 -19.36 13.14
CA LEU A 26 -5.14 -18.71 12.67
C LEU A 26 -5.15 -17.20 12.99
N PHE A 27 -4.61 -16.84 14.15
CA PHE A 27 -4.45 -15.44 14.54
C PHE A 27 -3.45 -14.73 13.64
N LEU A 28 -2.28 -15.33 13.41
CA LEU A 28 -1.25 -14.81 12.50
C LEU A 28 -1.79 -14.68 11.07
N SER A 29 -2.48 -15.69 10.55
CA SER A 29 -3.05 -15.63 9.19
C SER A 29 -4.11 -14.53 9.07
N SER A 30 -4.97 -14.35 10.07
CA SER A 30 -5.94 -13.26 10.11
C SER A 30 -5.26 -11.89 10.19
N PHE A 31 -4.17 -11.76 10.95
CA PHE A 31 -3.45 -10.51 11.13
C PHE A 31 -2.67 -10.09 9.87
N PHE A 32 -2.01 -11.05 9.20
CA PHE A 32 -1.31 -10.81 7.93
C PHE A 32 -2.25 -10.66 6.74
N ALA A 33 -3.47 -11.20 6.82
CA ALA A 33 -4.49 -10.99 5.80
C ALA A 33 -5.06 -9.56 5.82
N LYS A 34 -4.68 -8.69 6.76
CA LYS A 34 -5.23 -7.31 6.80
C LYS A 34 -4.61 -6.41 5.74
N ILE A 35 -3.32 -6.58 5.44
CA ILE A 35 -2.57 -5.71 4.54
C ILE A 35 -1.48 -6.55 3.84
N VAL A 36 -1.41 -6.43 2.51
CA VAL A 36 -0.38 -7.05 1.68
C VAL A 36 0.55 -5.98 1.12
N ARG A 37 1.83 -6.31 0.99
CA ARG A 37 2.75 -5.44 0.25
C ARG A 37 2.43 -5.59 -1.23
N VAL A 38 2.43 -4.46 -1.91
CA VAL A 38 2.19 -4.37 -3.35
C VAL A 38 3.47 -4.10 -4.12
N LYS A 39 4.34 -3.21 -3.62
CA LYS A 39 5.59 -2.87 -4.29
C LYS A 39 6.54 -2.11 -3.37
N PHE A 40 7.85 -2.13 -3.66
CA PHE A 40 8.80 -1.17 -3.12
C PHE A 40 8.79 0.14 -3.90
N VAL A 41 8.96 1.25 -3.20
CA VAL A 41 9.26 2.56 -3.80
C VAL A 41 10.76 2.56 -4.11
N ASP A 42 11.10 2.62 -5.39
CA ASP A 42 12.47 2.56 -5.89
C ASP A 42 13.08 3.96 -5.87
N ILE A 43 13.64 4.35 -4.72
CA ILE A 43 14.12 5.72 -4.47
C ILE A 43 15.31 6.04 -5.37
N ASP A 44 16.20 5.09 -5.64
CA ASP A 44 17.34 5.30 -6.55
C ASP A 44 16.86 5.62 -7.97
N PHE A 45 15.85 4.89 -8.45
CA PHE A 45 15.22 5.20 -9.74
C PHE A 45 14.56 6.57 -9.74
N VAL A 46 13.86 6.94 -8.65
CA VAL A 46 13.23 8.25 -8.49
C VAL A 46 14.28 9.36 -8.54
N LEU A 47 15.35 9.25 -7.74
CA LEU A 47 16.45 10.21 -7.69
C LEU A 47 17.07 10.43 -9.07
N LYS A 48 17.39 9.34 -9.78
CA LYS A 48 17.97 9.41 -11.13
C LYS A 48 17.03 10.12 -12.12
N ARG A 49 15.72 9.89 -12.03
CA ARG A 49 14.72 10.55 -12.89
C ARG A 49 14.56 12.02 -12.54
N LEU A 50 14.57 12.37 -11.26
CA LEU A 50 14.50 13.75 -10.79
C LEU A 50 15.74 14.54 -11.19
N GLU A 51 16.93 13.94 -11.17
CA GLU A 51 18.18 14.57 -11.62
C GLU A 51 18.16 14.86 -13.14
N ILE A 52 17.58 13.96 -13.93
CA ILE A 52 17.36 14.21 -15.37
C ILE A 52 16.39 15.37 -15.56
N GLN A 53 15.30 15.40 -14.79
CA GLN A 53 14.32 16.49 -14.85
C GLN A 53 14.91 17.82 -14.41
N SER A 54 15.72 17.86 -13.35
CA SER A 54 16.34 19.10 -12.87
C SER A 54 17.30 19.70 -13.91
N LYS A 55 18.01 18.85 -14.66
CA LYS A 55 18.83 19.29 -15.80
C LYS A 55 17.98 19.87 -16.94
N ALA A 56 16.80 19.32 -17.19
CA ALA A 56 15.85 19.83 -18.18
C ALA A 56 15.04 21.06 -17.69
N GLN A 57 14.93 21.24 -16.38
CA GLN A 57 14.17 22.34 -15.75
C GLN A 57 14.84 23.71 -15.93
N VAL A 58 16.11 23.72 -16.35
CA VAL A 58 16.83 24.92 -16.83
C VAL A 58 16.06 25.60 -17.98
N GLU A 59 15.32 24.84 -18.78
CA GLU A 59 14.51 25.36 -19.89
C GLU A 59 13.06 25.74 -19.48
N ASN A 60 12.57 25.25 -18.34
CA ASN A 60 11.23 25.56 -17.84
C ASN A 60 11.18 25.61 -16.30
N PRO A 61 11.41 26.79 -15.70
CA PRO A 61 11.50 26.95 -14.24
C PRO A 61 10.17 26.74 -13.50
N HIS A 62 9.02 26.70 -14.19
CA HIS A 62 7.71 26.48 -13.57
C HIS A 62 7.27 25.01 -13.56
N ALA A 63 8.01 24.11 -14.20
CA ALA A 63 7.69 22.69 -14.17
C ALA A 63 7.87 22.14 -12.75
N ILE A 64 6.86 21.48 -12.18
CA ILE A 64 6.99 20.81 -10.88
C ILE A 64 7.67 19.46 -11.11
N PRO A 65 8.85 19.20 -10.52
CA PRO A 65 9.55 17.93 -10.69
C PRO A 65 8.71 16.82 -10.06
N LYS A 66 8.46 15.76 -10.83
CA LYS A 66 7.67 14.60 -10.41
C LYS A 66 8.04 13.37 -11.22
N VAL A 67 8.04 12.22 -10.57
CA VAL A 67 8.18 10.93 -11.24
C VAL A 67 6.86 10.20 -11.19
N ASP A 68 6.21 10.06 -12.34
CA ASP A 68 5.03 9.23 -12.51
C ASP A 68 5.49 7.78 -12.68
N ILE A 69 5.20 6.93 -11.68
CA ILE A 69 5.61 5.52 -11.71
C ILE A 69 4.42 4.66 -12.07
N GLN A 70 4.59 3.94 -13.18
CA GLN A 70 3.62 3.02 -13.72
C GLN A 70 4.23 1.61 -13.76
N ARG A 71 3.96 0.78 -12.75
CA ARG A 71 4.53 -0.59 -12.67
C ARG A 71 3.44 -1.66 -12.64
N ARG A 72 3.69 -2.77 -13.35
CA ARG A 72 2.83 -3.98 -13.30
C ARG A 72 2.96 -4.64 -11.93
N LEU A 73 1.85 -5.16 -11.42
CA LEU A 73 1.72 -5.66 -10.05
C LEU A 73 2.04 -7.16 -9.87
N GLY A 74 2.28 -7.87 -10.98
CA GLY A 74 2.39 -9.33 -11.11
C GLY A 74 2.70 -10.11 -9.83
N SER A 75 3.99 -10.31 -9.53
CA SER A 75 4.47 -11.18 -8.44
C SER A 75 4.82 -10.43 -7.14
N ASP A 76 4.67 -9.10 -7.12
CA ASP A 76 5.10 -8.29 -5.99
C ASP A 76 4.10 -8.30 -4.82
N ILE A 77 2.85 -8.70 -5.09
CA ILE A 77 1.76 -8.79 -4.12
C ILE A 77 1.96 -10.01 -3.23
N ARG A 78 2.33 -9.77 -1.98
CA ARG A 78 2.45 -10.81 -0.96
C ARG A 78 2.29 -10.24 0.45
N PRO A 79 1.87 -11.07 1.42
CA PRO A 79 1.98 -10.71 2.82
C PRO A 79 3.43 -10.31 3.14
N ASP A 80 3.59 -9.17 3.82
CA ASP A 80 4.91 -8.70 4.25
C ASP A 80 4.75 -8.09 5.65
N PRO A 81 5.44 -8.61 6.69
CA PRO A 81 5.30 -8.10 8.05
C PRO A 81 5.67 -6.62 8.16
N ARG A 82 6.53 -6.13 7.27
CA ARG A 82 6.90 -4.71 7.24
C ARG A 82 5.70 -3.81 6.97
N CYS A 83 4.66 -4.28 6.28
CA CYS A 83 3.42 -3.52 6.11
C CYS A 83 2.68 -3.24 7.42
N LEU A 84 2.98 -3.99 8.49
CA LEU A 84 2.41 -3.79 9.82
C LEU A 84 3.32 -2.92 10.69
N PHE A 85 4.64 -3.17 10.63
CA PHE A 85 5.59 -2.61 11.60
C PHE A 85 6.35 -1.37 11.13
N TRP A 86 6.47 -1.14 9.83
CA TRP A 86 7.14 0.05 9.33
C TRP A 86 6.33 1.32 9.60
N ALA A 87 7.05 2.43 9.71
CA ALA A 87 6.50 3.74 9.99
C ALA A 87 5.68 4.25 8.80
N THR A 88 4.77 5.19 9.07
CA THR A 88 3.96 5.86 8.05
C THR A 88 3.66 7.27 8.51
N THR A 89 3.69 8.21 7.57
CA THR A 89 3.34 9.62 7.82
C THR A 89 2.42 10.08 6.70
N GLU A 90 1.13 10.18 6.99
CA GLU A 90 0.15 10.79 6.09
C GLU A 90 0.31 12.32 6.14
N VAL A 91 0.50 12.93 4.97
CA VAL A 91 0.66 14.38 4.81
C VAL A 91 -0.66 15.03 4.42
N GLY A 92 -1.50 14.31 3.67
CA GLY A 92 -2.80 14.79 3.28
C GLY A 92 -3.54 13.80 2.41
N ARG A 93 -4.83 14.07 2.21
CA ARG A 93 -5.71 13.27 1.37
C ARG A 93 -6.80 14.14 0.78
N GLY A 94 -7.37 13.72 -0.33
CA GLY A 94 -8.48 14.44 -0.94
C GLY A 94 -8.79 13.95 -2.34
N TRP A 95 -9.46 14.80 -3.10
CA TRP A 95 -9.82 14.52 -4.48
C TRP A 95 -8.99 15.38 -5.42
N THR A 96 -8.56 14.81 -6.54
CA THR A 96 -7.92 15.60 -7.60
C THR A 96 -8.92 16.62 -8.14
N ASN A 97 -8.41 17.80 -8.52
CA ASN A 97 -9.19 18.85 -9.17
C ASN A 97 -9.31 18.67 -10.69
N ASP A 98 -8.94 17.50 -11.20
CA ASP A 98 -9.04 17.17 -12.62
C ASP A 98 -10.53 17.05 -13.00
N SER A 99 -10.97 17.76 -14.03
CA SER A 99 -12.36 17.72 -14.49
C SER A 99 -12.72 16.39 -15.16
N GLU A 100 -11.74 15.67 -15.71
CA GLU A 100 -11.95 14.43 -16.43
C GLU A 100 -11.85 13.20 -15.51
N ASP A 101 -10.95 13.22 -14.52
CA ASP A 101 -10.77 12.11 -13.57
C ASP A 101 -10.51 12.60 -12.13
N ARG A 102 -11.62 12.86 -11.41
CA ARG A 102 -11.62 13.21 -9.98
C ARG A 102 -11.37 11.97 -9.13
N ASP A 103 -10.13 11.50 -9.15
CA ASP A 103 -9.68 10.39 -8.33
C ASP A 103 -9.36 10.83 -6.90
N PHE A 104 -9.51 9.89 -5.97
CA PHE A 104 -9.10 10.08 -4.58
C PHE A 104 -7.59 9.87 -4.48
N PHE A 105 -6.90 10.75 -3.76
CA PHE A 105 -5.48 10.65 -3.52
C PHE A 105 -5.14 10.71 -2.05
N ILE A 106 -4.04 10.07 -1.70
CA ILE A 106 -3.42 10.15 -0.38
C ILE A 106 -1.93 10.43 -0.58
N ASP A 107 -1.43 11.44 0.11
CA ASP A 107 -0.04 11.84 0.13
C ASP A 107 0.63 11.34 1.41
N TYR A 108 1.76 10.66 1.23
CA TYR A 108 2.60 10.19 2.31
C TYR A 108 3.99 10.80 2.21
N TYR A 109 4.62 11.04 3.35
CA TYR A 109 6.01 11.47 3.43
C TYR A 109 6.92 10.26 3.64
N ILE A 110 8.07 10.28 2.99
CA ILE A 110 9.18 9.34 3.18
C ILE A 110 10.42 10.17 3.53
N PRO A 111 11.06 9.91 4.68
CA PRO A 111 12.34 10.54 5.03
C PRO A 111 13.44 10.21 4.01
N PRO A 112 14.51 11.03 3.93
CA PRO A 112 15.61 10.75 3.04
C PRO A 112 16.30 9.44 3.47
N ASP A 113 16.89 8.73 2.51
CA ASP A 113 17.68 7.51 2.73
C ASP A 113 16.94 6.32 3.37
N LYS A 114 15.61 6.40 3.53
CA LYS A 114 14.79 5.30 4.06
C LYS A 114 14.19 4.48 2.95
N GLN A 115 14.28 3.15 3.03
CA GLN A 115 13.53 2.32 2.10
C GLN A 115 12.03 2.46 2.36
N ALA A 116 11.24 2.45 1.30
CA ALA A 116 9.79 2.53 1.39
C ALA A 116 9.09 1.50 0.52
N MET A 117 7.85 1.19 0.90
CA MET A 117 6.98 0.28 0.18
C MET A 117 5.53 0.74 0.23
N ILE A 118 4.77 0.32 -0.76
CA ILE A 118 3.32 0.50 -0.83
C ILE A 118 2.67 -0.79 -0.37
N CYS A 119 1.79 -0.65 0.61
CA CYS A 119 0.99 -1.68 1.22
C CYS A 119 -0.49 -1.40 0.95
N THR A 120 -1.29 -2.44 0.78
CA THR A 120 -2.72 -2.30 0.47
C THR A 120 -3.57 -3.39 1.09
N THR A 121 -4.88 -3.16 1.20
CA THR A 121 -5.81 -4.21 1.64
C THR A 121 -5.88 -5.33 0.58
N PRO A 122 -6.11 -6.60 0.96
CA PRO A 122 -6.27 -7.67 -0.04
C PRO A 122 -7.39 -7.41 -1.04
N VAL A 123 -8.44 -6.69 -0.64
CA VAL A 123 -9.55 -6.33 -1.51
C VAL A 123 -9.09 -5.40 -2.63
N LEU A 124 -8.35 -4.34 -2.30
CA LEU A 124 -7.77 -3.45 -3.31
C LEU A 124 -6.69 -4.18 -4.13
N ALA A 125 -5.85 -5.02 -3.51
CA ALA A 125 -4.88 -5.85 -4.23
C ALA A 125 -5.57 -6.74 -5.29
N ALA A 126 -6.65 -7.43 -4.89
CA ALA A 126 -7.43 -8.27 -5.79
C ALA A 126 -8.12 -7.44 -6.87
N ALA A 127 -8.66 -6.26 -6.55
CA ALA A 127 -9.27 -5.37 -7.54
C ALA A 127 -8.25 -4.86 -8.58
N LEU A 128 -7.02 -4.55 -8.15
CA LEU A 128 -5.92 -4.15 -9.02
C LEU A 128 -5.46 -5.30 -9.93
N LEU A 129 -5.50 -6.55 -9.45
CA LEU A 129 -5.23 -7.74 -10.25
C LEU A 129 -6.39 -8.07 -11.22
N ALA A 130 -7.64 -7.96 -10.76
CA ALA A 130 -8.84 -8.38 -11.47
C ALA A 130 -9.22 -7.44 -12.64
N LYS A 131 -8.90 -6.14 -12.57
CA LYS A 131 -9.13 -5.17 -13.66
C LYS A 131 -8.12 -5.36 -14.80
N ARG A 132 -8.03 -6.58 -15.35
CA ARG A 132 -7.00 -7.09 -16.27
C ARG A 132 -5.59 -6.88 -15.72
N HIS A 133 -4.67 -7.78 -16.04
CA HIS A 133 -3.22 -7.65 -15.77
C HIS A 133 -2.53 -6.38 -16.35
N ASN A 134 -3.31 -5.41 -16.82
CA ASN A 134 -2.91 -4.25 -17.60
C ASN A 134 -3.22 -2.91 -16.93
N LYS A 135 -3.86 -2.84 -15.74
CA LYS A 135 -3.91 -1.58 -14.98
C LYS A 135 -2.73 -1.51 -14.01
N PRO A 136 -1.69 -0.72 -14.32
CA PRO A 136 -0.54 -0.54 -13.44
C PRO A 136 -0.93 0.25 -12.20
N LEU A 137 -0.26 -0.03 -11.08
CA LEU A 137 -0.31 0.86 -9.93
C LEU A 137 0.33 2.18 -10.35
N LEU A 138 -0.46 3.26 -10.25
CA LEU A 138 -0.03 4.61 -10.54
C LEU A 138 0.21 5.33 -9.21
N TYR A 139 1.46 5.73 -9.00
CA TYR A 139 1.82 6.62 -7.90
C TYR A 139 2.80 7.67 -8.40
N LYS A 140 2.76 8.84 -7.78
CA LYS A 140 3.60 9.98 -8.15
C LYS A 140 4.54 10.28 -6.99
N VAL A 141 5.81 10.48 -7.29
CA VAL A 141 6.80 10.87 -6.29
C VAL A 141 7.27 12.28 -6.57
N TYR A 142 7.19 13.13 -5.55
CA TYR A 142 7.62 14.52 -5.59
C TYR A 142 8.80 14.70 -4.62
N PRO A 143 9.89 15.37 -5.03
CA PRO A 143 10.91 15.78 -4.09
C PRO A 143 10.35 16.85 -3.14
N THR A 144 10.85 16.85 -1.91
CA THR A 144 10.62 17.88 -0.90
C THR A 144 11.96 18.28 -0.30
N GLU A 145 12.03 19.40 0.41
CA GLU A 145 13.28 19.86 1.05
C GLU A 145 13.91 18.82 1.98
N TYR A 146 13.09 17.98 2.59
CA TYR A 146 13.52 17.02 3.62
C TYR A 146 13.21 15.57 3.24
N GLY A 147 13.05 15.21 1.97
CA GLY A 147 12.74 13.83 1.57
C GLY A 147 11.77 13.75 0.39
N PHE A 148 10.84 12.79 0.41
CA PHE A 148 9.92 12.56 -0.69
C PHE A 148 8.46 12.58 -0.25
N ARG A 149 7.60 13.13 -1.11
CA ARG A 149 6.15 12.98 -1.01
C ARG A 149 5.68 11.98 -2.06
N VAL A 150 5.06 10.89 -1.62
CA VAL A 150 4.46 9.88 -2.49
C VAL A 150 2.95 10.02 -2.47
N ARG A 151 2.38 10.31 -3.64
CA ARG A 151 0.95 10.34 -3.89
C ARG A 151 0.49 9.01 -4.46
N ILE A 152 -0.37 8.31 -3.72
CA ILE A 152 -1.13 7.19 -4.25
C ILE A 152 -2.41 7.75 -4.85
N VAL A 153 -2.66 7.49 -6.13
CA VAL A 153 -3.93 7.83 -6.78
C VAL A 153 -4.76 6.56 -6.84
N GLU A 154 -5.79 6.50 -6.03
CA GLU A 154 -6.71 5.38 -6.04
C GLU A 154 -7.78 5.66 -7.09
N GLY A 155 -7.80 4.86 -8.17
CA GLY A 155 -8.72 4.96 -9.31
C GLY A 155 -10.18 4.66 -8.98
N PHE A 156 -10.71 5.33 -7.96
CA PHE A 156 -12.01 5.15 -7.34
C PHE A 156 -12.93 6.36 -7.56
N SER A 157 -12.68 7.19 -8.58
CA SER A 157 -13.60 8.26 -9.02
C SER A 157 -15.08 7.80 -9.12
N LYS A 158 -15.30 6.51 -9.42
CA LYS A 158 -16.63 5.87 -9.48
C LYS A 158 -17.39 5.80 -8.15
N VAL A 159 -16.74 5.92 -6.99
CA VAL A 159 -17.39 5.85 -5.67
C VAL A 159 -18.10 7.18 -5.32
N ARG A 160 -17.64 8.28 -5.91
CA ARG A 160 -18.09 9.64 -5.61
C ARG A 160 -19.57 9.87 -5.94
N LYS A 161 -20.04 9.38 -7.10
CA LYS A 161 -21.43 9.54 -7.53
C LYS A 161 -22.40 8.76 -6.63
N PRO A 162 -22.21 7.46 -6.38
CA PRO A 162 -23.00 6.73 -5.38
C PRO A 162 -22.98 7.37 -3.99
N CYS A 163 -21.83 7.86 -3.52
CA CYS A 163 -21.73 8.58 -2.25
C CYS A 163 -22.65 9.79 -2.19
N LYS A 164 -22.60 10.64 -3.22
CA LYS A 164 -23.45 11.82 -3.33
C LYS A 164 -24.93 11.44 -3.41
N ASP A 165 -25.27 10.46 -4.22
CA ASP A 165 -26.65 10.04 -4.46
C ASP A 165 -27.30 9.46 -3.19
N TRP A 166 -26.52 8.75 -2.36
CA TRP A 166 -27.04 8.11 -1.14
C TRP A 166 -26.98 8.98 0.12
N THR A 167 -25.96 9.83 0.25
CA THR A 167 -25.70 10.56 1.49
C THR A 167 -25.77 12.08 1.34
N GLY A 168 -25.94 12.59 0.11
CA GLY A 168 -25.78 14.00 -0.23
C GLY A 168 -24.33 14.50 -0.18
N ASN A 169 -23.39 13.67 0.28
CA ASN A 169 -22.00 14.04 0.50
C ASN A 169 -21.07 13.23 -0.41
N VAL A 170 -20.23 13.92 -1.18
CA VAL A 170 -19.23 13.31 -2.07
C VAL A 170 -18.08 12.63 -1.30
N ASP A 171 -17.87 13.03 -0.05
CA ASP A 171 -16.77 12.58 0.81
C ASP A 171 -17.14 11.40 1.72
N CYS A 172 -18.32 10.81 1.51
CA CYS A 172 -18.87 9.77 2.38
C CYS A 172 -17.96 8.54 2.56
N ALA A 173 -17.11 8.25 1.57
CA ALA A 173 -16.21 7.11 1.55
C ALA A 173 -14.74 7.45 1.89
N ASN A 174 -14.40 8.72 2.15
CA ASN A 174 -12.99 9.14 2.32
C ASN A 174 -12.29 8.36 3.44
N SER A 175 -12.98 8.08 4.54
CA SER A 175 -12.43 7.28 5.65
C SER A 175 -12.08 5.85 5.22
N ILE A 176 -12.92 5.24 4.37
CA ILE A 176 -12.70 3.87 3.87
C ILE A 176 -11.57 3.87 2.83
N LEU A 177 -11.59 4.84 1.91
CA LEU A 177 -10.58 4.99 0.86
C LEU A 177 -9.19 5.28 1.45
N SER A 178 -9.11 6.14 2.47
CA SER A 178 -7.84 6.46 3.15
C SER A 178 -7.10 5.26 3.75
N ARG A 179 -7.79 4.13 3.92
CA ARG A 179 -7.23 2.90 4.50
C ARG A 179 -6.83 1.86 3.44
N GLN A 180 -7.09 2.11 2.16
CA GLN A 180 -6.88 1.13 1.11
C GLN A 180 -5.42 1.08 0.66
N GLY A 181 -4.76 2.22 0.43
CA GLY A 181 -3.35 2.32 0.07
C GLY A 181 -2.53 3.08 1.11
N ILE A 182 -1.45 2.46 1.60
CA ILE A 182 -0.57 3.03 2.62
C ILE A 182 0.88 2.95 2.16
N VAL A 183 1.62 4.06 2.26
CA VAL A 183 3.08 4.04 2.13
C VAL A 183 3.70 3.81 3.49
N LYS A 184 4.59 2.82 3.54
CA LYS A 184 5.37 2.43 4.71
C LYS A 184 6.85 2.67 4.45
N TYR A 185 7.60 3.12 5.45
CA TYR A 185 9.05 3.31 5.33
C TYR A 185 9.80 2.79 6.57
N GLU A 186 11.08 2.50 6.40
CA GLU A 186 11.94 2.03 7.47
C GLU A 186 11.97 3.02 8.65
N PRO A 187 11.75 2.55 9.89
CA PRO A 187 11.83 3.41 11.08
C PRO A 187 13.23 4.03 11.24
#